data_AF-A0A659UI57-F1
#
_entry.id   AF-A0A659UI57-F1
#
_cell.length_a   1.000
_cell.length_b   1.000
_cell.length_c   1.000
_cell.angle_alpha   90.00
_cell.angle_beta   90.00
_cell.angle_gamma   90.00
#
_symmetry.space_group_name_H-M   'P 1'
#
loop_
_entity.id
_entity.type
_entity.pdbx_description
1 polymer ?
#
loop_
_entity_poly.entity_id
_entity_poly.type
_entity_poly.pdbx_seq_one_letter_code
_entity_poly.pdbx_strand_id
1 'polypeptide(L)'
;IYPVVAKWADTYKKDTGIGLNYQSIGSGGGIKQVIAKTVTFGATDKPMSDADLEKNGLVQFPMVMGGIVPIVNLTGIKPGELVLDGKTLAQIYLGAITTWDDAAIKALNPSLTLPSTAIAVVHRSDGSGTTFNFT
;
A
#
# COMPACT_ATOMS: atom_id res chain seq x y z
N ILE A 1 7.19 -2.53 -2.39
CA ILE A 1 8.49 -1.99 -1.89
C ILE A 1 9.43 -1.43 -2.99
N TYR A 2 8.93 -0.99 -4.15
CA TYR A 2 9.78 -0.57 -5.28
C TYR A 2 10.86 0.49 -4.95
N PRO A 3 10.58 1.57 -4.19
CA PRO A 3 11.57 2.63 -3.98
C PRO A 3 12.88 2.14 -3.33
N VAL A 4 12.79 1.27 -2.32
CA VAL A 4 13.98 0.73 -1.65
C VAL A 4 14.71 -0.31 -2.50
N VAL A 5 13.97 -1.19 -3.20
CA VAL A 5 14.57 -2.23 -4.06
C VAL A 5 15.30 -1.61 -5.25
N ALA A 6 14.72 -0.58 -5.87
CA ALA A 6 15.38 0.15 -6.95
C ALA A 6 16.70 0.77 -6.49
N LYS A 7 16.73 1.34 -5.27
CA LYS A 7 17.96 1.89 -4.70
C LYS A 7 19.00 0.81 -4.41
N TRP A 8 18.58 -0.32 -3.84
CA TRP A 8 19.47 -1.46 -3.60
C TRP A 8 20.03 -2.03 -4.90
N ALA A 9 19.22 -2.16 -5.95
CA ALA A 9 19.66 -2.65 -7.25
C ALA A 9 20.73 -1.73 -7.88
N ASP A 10 20.52 -0.41 -7.80
CA ASP A 10 21.50 0.60 -8.26
C ASP A 10 22.83 0.47 -7.50
N THR A 11 22.78 0.47 -6.17
CA THR A 11 23.98 0.36 -5.34
C THR A 11 24.69 -0.99 -5.56
N TYR A 12 23.95 -2.10 -5.53
CA TYR A 12 24.51 -3.44 -5.69
C TYR A 12 25.21 -3.62 -7.04
N LYS A 13 24.63 -3.08 -8.12
CA LYS A 13 25.27 -3.10 -9.45
C LYS A 13 26.55 -2.27 -9.48
N LYS A 14 26.60 -1.12 -8.82
CA LYS A 14 27.82 -0.30 -8.73
C LYS A 14 28.94 -1.03 -7.99
N ASP A 15 28.60 -1.73 -6.91
CA ASP A 15 29.59 -2.36 -6.04
C ASP A 15 30.06 -3.73 -6.56
N THR A 16 29.19 -4.47 -7.26
CA THR A 16 29.45 -5.87 -7.66
C THR A 16 29.44 -6.13 -9.16
N GLY A 17 28.92 -5.19 -9.97
CA GLY A 17 28.65 -5.39 -11.38
C GLY A 17 27.40 -6.25 -11.68
N ILE A 18 26.78 -6.88 -10.68
CA ILE A 18 25.61 -7.74 -10.86
C ILE A 18 24.35 -6.89 -11.01
N GLY A 19 23.63 -7.09 -12.11
CA GLY A 19 22.36 -6.42 -12.36
C GLY A 19 21.18 -7.10 -11.67
N LEU A 20 20.29 -6.30 -11.07
CA LEU A 20 19.00 -6.74 -10.56
C LEU A 20 17.90 -5.94 -11.26
N ASN A 21 17.03 -6.64 -11.99
CA ASN A 21 15.84 -6.05 -12.60
C ASN A 21 14.61 -6.36 -11.74
N TYR A 22 13.91 -5.32 -11.27
CA TYR A 22 12.71 -5.44 -10.44
C TYR A 22 11.54 -4.71 -11.06
N GLN A 23 10.41 -5.40 -11.22
CA GLN A 23 9.21 -4.89 -11.88
C GLN A 23 8.09 -4.67 -10.86
N SER A 24 7.55 -3.44 -10.78
CA SER A 24 6.50 -3.08 -9.84
C SER A 24 5.11 -3.35 -10.42
N ILE A 25 4.69 -4.61 -10.39
CA ILE A 25 3.44 -5.09 -11.04
C ILE A 25 2.33 -5.49 -10.06
N GLY A 26 2.46 -5.10 -8.79
CA GLY A 26 1.56 -5.54 -7.71
C GLY A 26 1.88 -6.95 -7.18
N SER A 27 1.48 -7.20 -5.93
CA SER A 27 1.78 -8.46 -5.22
C SER A 27 1.16 -9.68 -5.90
N GLY A 28 -0.05 -9.54 -6.45
CA GLY A 28 -0.69 -10.62 -7.20
C GLY A 28 0.08 -10.99 -8.47
N GLY A 29 0.68 -10.01 -9.14
CA GLY A 29 1.57 -10.23 -10.28
C GLY A 29 2.85 -10.96 -9.88
N GLY A 30 3.48 -10.53 -8.77
CA GLY A 30 4.67 -11.17 -8.22
C GLY A 30 4.47 -12.65 -7.87
N ILE A 31 3.37 -13.00 -7.20
CA ILE A 31 3.02 -14.39 -6.87
C ILE A 31 2.82 -15.22 -8.14
N LYS A 32 2.06 -14.70 -9.12
CA LYS A 32 1.83 -15.42 -10.39
C LYS A 32 3.13 -15.69 -11.15
N GLN A 33 4.02 -14.71 -11.24
CA GLN A 33 5.27 -14.85 -11.99
C GLN A 33 6.27 -15.79 -11.33
N VAL A 34 6.38 -15.80 -10.00
CA VAL A 34 7.29 -16.72 -9.31
C VAL A 34 6.80 -18.17 -9.38
N ILE A 35 5.48 -18.40 -9.27
CA ILE A 35 4.88 -19.73 -9.49
C ILE A 35 5.09 -20.20 -10.94
N ALA A 36 4.93 -19.30 -11.91
CA ALA A 36 5.17 -19.59 -13.33
C ALA A 36 6.66 -19.73 -13.68
N LYS A 37 7.58 -19.51 -12.72
CA LYS A 37 9.04 -19.58 -12.89
C LYS A 37 9.58 -18.66 -13.99
N THR A 38 8.90 -17.54 -14.25
CA THR A 38 9.34 -16.55 -15.24
C THR A 38 10.28 -15.50 -14.66
N VAL A 39 10.48 -15.51 -13.34
CA VAL A 39 11.33 -14.60 -12.58
C VAL A 39 12.10 -15.37 -11.51
N THR A 40 13.26 -14.84 -11.11
CA THR A 40 14.10 -15.45 -10.05
C THR A 40 13.45 -15.35 -8.67
N PHE A 41 12.67 -14.29 -8.40
CA PHE A 41 11.94 -14.12 -7.15
C PHE A 41 10.65 -13.32 -7.39
N GLY A 42 9.65 -13.58 -6.55
CA GLY A 42 8.43 -12.76 -6.44
C GLY A 42 8.49 -11.90 -5.18
N ALA A 43 7.70 -10.81 -5.16
CA ALA A 43 7.55 -9.97 -3.98
C ALA A 43 6.05 -9.77 -3.67
N THR A 44 5.67 -9.95 -2.41
CA THR A 44 4.29 -9.81 -1.94
C THR A 44 4.25 -9.18 -0.55
N ASP A 45 3.30 -8.26 -0.33
CA ASP A 45 2.97 -7.76 1.02
C ASP A 45 1.82 -8.56 1.66
N LYS A 46 1.27 -9.53 0.92
CA LYS A 46 0.31 -10.54 1.40
C LYS A 46 1.05 -11.88 1.52
N PRO A 47 1.40 -12.33 2.73
CA PRO A 47 2.05 -13.63 2.92
C PRO A 47 1.23 -14.76 2.28
N MET A 48 1.92 -15.65 1.57
CA MET A 48 1.32 -16.90 1.11
C MET A 48 1.09 -17.86 2.29
N SER A 49 0.08 -18.72 2.18
CA SER A 49 -0.14 -19.77 3.16
C SER A 49 0.96 -20.84 3.05
N ASP A 50 1.24 -21.54 4.15
CA ASP A 50 2.24 -22.63 4.15
C ASP A 50 1.90 -23.72 3.11
N ALA A 51 0.61 -24.05 2.99
CA ALA A 51 0.13 -25.01 1.99
C ALA A 51 0.39 -24.53 0.55
N ASP A 52 0.22 -23.24 0.25
CA ASP A 52 0.54 -22.69 -1.07
C ASP A 52 2.05 -22.65 -1.31
N LEU A 53 2.86 -22.36 -0.28
CA LEU A 53 4.32 -22.38 -0.38
C LEU A 53 4.82 -23.79 -0.67
N GLU A 54 4.37 -24.78 0.08
CA GLU A 54 4.72 -26.20 -0.11
C GLU A 54 4.31 -26.69 -1.49
N LYS A 55 3.05 -26.46 -1.88
CA LYS A 55 2.50 -26.87 -3.19
C LYS A 55 3.32 -26.33 -4.36
N ASN A 56 3.84 -25.11 -4.25
CA ASN A 56 4.59 -24.45 -5.32
C ASN A 56 6.12 -24.57 -5.17
N GLY A 57 6.61 -25.23 -4.11
CA GLY A 57 8.05 -25.36 -3.83
C GLY A 57 8.73 -24.01 -3.59
N LEU A 58 8.06 -23.10 -2.87
CA LEU A 58 8.54 -21.75 -2.59
C LEU A 58 8.96 -21.59 -1.13
N VAL A 59 9.94 -20.72 -0.91
CA VAL A 59 10.33 -20.24 0.42
C VAL A 59 10.02 -18.75 0.49
N GLN A 60 9.49 -18.29 1.62
CA GLN A 60 9.13 -16.90 1.86
C GLN A 60 9.88 -16.36 3.08
N PHE A 61 10.41 -15.14 2.98
CA PHE A 61 11.10 -14.46 4.06
C PHE A 61 10.79 -12.94 4.03
N PRO A 62 10.77 -12.26 5.19
CA PRO A 62 10.55 -10.82 5.23
C PRO A 62 11.77 -10.05 4.71
N MET A 63 11.54 -8.96 3.97
CA MET A 63 12.60 -8.10 3.44
C MET A 63 12.72 -6.77 4.19
N VAL A 64 11.61 -6.05 4.34
CA VAL A 64 11.54 -4.72 4.98
C VAL A 64 10.17 -4.53 5.64
N MET A 65 10.10 -3.59 6.59
CA MET A 65 8.84 -3.10 7.16
C MET A 65 8.57 -1.68 6.65
N GLY A 66 7.30 -1.35 6.46
CA GLY A 66 6.85 -0.02 6.02
C GLY A 66 5.48 0.31 6.57
N GLY A 67 5.02 1.55 6.34
CA GLY A 67 3.70 2.03 6.75
C GLY A 67 2.80 2.30 5.56
N ILE A 68 1.49 2.08 5.75
CA ILE A 68 0.44 2.52 4.83
C ILE A 68 -0.25 3.70 5.48
N VAL A 69 -0.41 4.79 4.73
CA VAL A 69 -1.03 6.02 5.22
C VAL A 69 -2.19 6.43 4.33
N PRO A 70 -3.30 6.93 4.89
CA PRO A 70 -4.27 7.65 4.10
C PRO A 70 -3.63 8.94 3.58
N ILE A 71 -3.92 9.26 2.32
CA ILE A 71 -3.53 10.52 1.71
C ILE A 71 -4.79 11.26 1.28
N VAL A 72 -4.78 12.59 1.41
CA VAL A 72 -5.92 13.45 1.11
C VAL A 72 -5.46 14.65 0.29
N ASN A 73 -6.35 15.18 -0.53
CA ASN A 73 -6.13 16.42 -1.26
C ASN A 73 -7.17 17.44 -0.82
N LEU A 74 -6.80 18.28 0.14
CA LEU A 74 -7.68 19.24 0.78
C LEU A 74 -7.05 20.62 0.80
N THR A 75 -7.70 21.58 0.17
CA THR A 75 -7.27 22.98 0.23
C THR A 75 -7.29 23.47 1.68
N GLY A 76 -6.19 24.08 2.12
CA GLY A 76 -6.08 24.64 3.46
C GLY A 76 -5.68 23.65 4.56
N ILE A 77 -5.53 22.36 4.25
CA ILE A 77 -5.07 21.34 5.20
C ILE A 77 -3.67 20.86 4.78
N LYS A 78 -2.69 20.98 5.67
CA LYS A 78 -1.30 20.60 5.40
C LYS A 78 -1.03 19.12 5.74
N PRO A 79 0.04 18.53 5.19
CA PRO A 79 0.46 17.18 5.57
C PRO A 79 0.62 17.03 7.09
N GLY A 80 -0.05 16.03 7.66
CA GLY A 80 0.01 15.72 9.09
C GLY A 80 -0.97 16.49 9.98
N GLU A 81 -1.78 17.40 9.44
CA GLU A 81 -2.78 18.13 10.24
C GLU A 81 -4.07 17.32 10.45
N LEU A 82 -4.54 16.64 9.41
CA LEU A 82 -5.78 15.85 9.48
C LEU A 82 -5.57 14.54 10.24
N VAL A 83 -6.44 14.30 11.20
CA VAL A 83 -6.53 13.06 11.99
C VAL A 83 -7.77 12.28 11.58
N LEU A 84 -7.59 10.99 11.31
CA LEU A 84 -8.67 10.03 11.12
C LEU A 84 -8.42 8.81 12.01
N ASP A 85 -9.47 8.26 12.60
CA ASP A 85 -9.42 6.96 13.26
C ASP A 85 -9.87 5.84 12.28
N GLY A 86 -9.68 4.59 12.69
CA GLY A 86 -10.02 3.44 11.84
C GLY A 86 -11.51 3.37 11.49
N LYS A 87 -12.40 3.73 12.42
CA LYS A 87 -13.85 3.69 12.20
C LYS A 87 -14.29 4.73 11.17
N THR A 88 -13.83 5.97 11.30
CA THR A 88 -14.14 7.07 10.39
C THR A 88 -13.58 6.78 9.00
N LEU A 89 -12.33 6.28 8.92
CA LEU A 89 -11.73 5.88 7.65
C LEU A 89 -12.53 4.76 6.98
N ALA A 90 -12.97 3.74 7.71
CA ALA A 90 -13.82 2.69 7.16
C ALA A 90 -15.16 3.23 6.65
N GLN A 91 -15.80 4.14 7.38
CA GLN A 91 -17.07 4.76 6.95
C GLN A 91 -16.93 5.61 5.69
N ILE A 92 -15.77 6.26 5.48
CA ILE A 92 -15.45 6.94 4.22
C ILE A 92 -15.39 5.92 3.07
N TYR A 93 -14.67 4.81 3.23
CA TYR A 93 -14.54 3.79 2.18
C TYR A 93 -15.83 3.01 1.92
N LEU A 94 -16.73 2.93 2.91
CA LEU A 94 -18.08 2.37 2.75
C LEU A 94 -19.08 3.37 2.11
N GLY A 95 -18.68 4.62 1.90
CA GLY A 95 -19.54 5.67 1.34
C GLY A 95 -20.60 6.21 2.31
N ALA A 96 -20.47 5.92 3.60
CA ALA A 96 -21.37 6.45 4.64
C ALA A 96 -21.01 7.90 5.03
N ILE A 97 -19.72 8.23 5.01
CA ILE A 97 -19.23 9.61 5.14
C ILE A 97 -18.86 10.10 3.74
N THR A 98 -19.56 11.12 3.25
CA THR A 98 -19.46 11.59 1.87
C THR A 98 -18.90 13.00 1.72
N THR A 99 -18.74 13.77 2.80
CA THR A 99 -18.12 15.11 2.79
C THR A 99 -17.06 15.24 3.87
N TRP A 100 -16.07 16.10 3.64
CA TRP A 100 -14.95 16.28 4.57
C TRP A 100 -15.30 17.02 5.86
N ASP A 101 -16.43 17.72 5.87
CA ASP A 101 -16.95 18.43 7.02
C ASP A 101 -17.98 17.61 7.82
N ASP A 102 -18.04 16.29 7.59
CA ASP A 102 -18.87 15.37 8.37
C ASP A 102 -18.57 15.48 9.88
N ALA A 103 -19.61 15.28 10.70
CA ALA A 103 -19.52 15.41 12.15
C ALA A 103 -18.47 14.48 12.77
N ALA A 104 -18.29 13.26 12.24
CA ALA A 104 -17.27 12.32 12.73
C ALA A 104 -15.85 12.84 12.45
N ILE A 105 -15.61 13.43 11.26
CA ILE A 105 -14.30 14.01 10.92
C ILE A 105 -14.05 15.28 11.75
N LYS A 106 -15.05 16.16 11.90
CA LYS A 106 -14.98 17.36 12.75
C LYS A 106 -14.65 17.02 14.21
N ALA A 107 -15.25 15.96 14.75
CA ALA A 107 -15.02 15.53 16.12
C ALA A 107 -13.56 15.14 16.39
N LEU A 108 -12.88 14.57 15.37
CA LEU A 108 -11.46 14.23 15.44
C LEU A 108 -10.53 15.42 15.20
N ASN A 109 -11.04 16.51 14.63
CA ASN A 109 -10.26 17.66 14.15
C ASN A 109 -10.85 19.00 14.61
N PRO A 110 -11.04 19.25 15.92
CA PRO A 110 -11.79 20.41 16.41
C PRO A 110 -11.14 21.76 16.10
N SER A 111 -9.83 21.78 15.81
CA SER A 111 -9.07 23.00 15.46
C SER A 111 -9.02 23.28 13.95
N LEU A 112 -9.46 22.34 13.10
CA LEU A 112 -9.38 22.49 11.65
C LEU A 112 -10.68 23.07 11.08
N THR A 113 -10.53 23.98 10.12
CA THR A 113 -11.65 24.42 9.28
C THR A 113 -11.78 23.44 8.11
N LEU A 114 -12.72 22.50 8.21
CA LEU A 114 -12.91 21.45 7.20
C LEU A 114 -13.86 21.92 6.09
N PRO A 115 -13.53 21.67 4.81
CA PRO A 115 -14.37 22.09 3.68
C PRO A 115 -15.56 21.14 3.49
N SER A 116 -16.69 21.66 3.00
CA SER A 116 -17.87 20.85 2.63
C SER A 116 -17.73 20.07 1.32
N THR A 117 -16.50 19.95 0.80
CA THR A 117 -16.18 19.24 -0.43
C THR A 117 -16.55 17.76 -0.31
N ALA A 118 -17.16 17.21 -1.35
CA ALA A 118 -17.45 15.78 -1.43
C ALA A 118 -16.16 14.94 -1.40
N ILE A 119 -16.21 13.78 -0.75
CA ILE A 119 -15.10 12.84 -0.72
C ILE A 119 -15.14 11.98 -1.99
N ALA A 120 -14.09 12.08 -2.79
CA ALA A 120 -13.83 11.14 -3.88
C ALA A 120 -12.87 10.05 -3.38
N VAL A 121 -13.40 8.86 -3.11
CA VAL A 121 -12.59 7.71 -2.68
C VAL A 121 -11.79 7.18 -3.88
N VAL A 122 -10.49 7.00 -3.68
CA VAL A 122 -9.60 6.33 -4.64
C VAL A 122 -9.07 5.06 -4.00
N HIS A 123 -9.15 3.95 -4.73
CA HIS A 123 -8.60 2.67 -4.30
C HIS A 123 -7.83 2.01 -5.44
N ARG A 124 -7.04 0.99 -5.08
CA ARG A 124 -6.29 0.19 -6.06
C ARG A 124 -7.26 -0.66 -6.88
N SER A 125 -6.98 -0.78 -8.18
CA SER A 125 -7.73 -1.64 -9.11
C SER A 125 -7.05 -2.99 -9.36
N ASP A 126 -5.74 -3.08 -9.12
CA ASP A 126 -4.91 -4.26 -9.35
C ASP A 126 -4.73 -5.13 -8.09
N GLY A 127 -4.23 -6.36 -8.29
CA GLY A 127 -3.94 -7.30 -7.20
C GLY A 127 -2.81 -6.81 -6.29
N SER A 128 -3.19 -6.21 -5.16
CA SER A 128 -2.32 -5.38 -4.33
C SER A 128 -2.20 -5.91 -2.89
N GLY A 129 -0.97 -6.14 -2.43
CA GLY A 129 -0.69 -6.41 -1.02
C GLY A 129 -0.94 -5.19 -0.13
N THR A 130 -0.80 -3.97 -0.65
CA THR A 130 -1.21 -2.75 0.07
C THR A 130 -2.71 -2.78 0.36
N THR A 131 -3.53 -3.26 -0.58
CA THR A 131 -4.97 -3.41 -0.37
C THR A 131 -5.25 -4.45 0.70
N PHE A 132 -4.57 -5.61 0.66
CA PHE A 132 -4.70 -6.65 1.68
C PHE A 132 -4.45 -6.14 3.11
N ASN A 133 -3.48 -5.24 3.30
CA ASN A 133 -3.20 -4.67 4.61
C ASN A 133 -4.16 -3.52 5.00
N PHE A 134 -4.81 -2.89 4.01
CA PHE A 134 -5.72 -1.76 4.24
C PHE A 134 -7.16 -2.20 4.53
N THR A 135 -7.54 -3.42 4.14
CA THR A 135 -8.87 -4.03 4.32
C THR A 135 -8.88 -5.06 5.43
#